data_AF-A0A2X3BSE6-F1
#
_entry.id   AF-A0A2X3BSE6-F1
#
_cell.length_a   1.000
_cell.length_b   1.000
_cell.length_c   1.000
_cell.angle_alpha   90.00
_cell.angle_beta   90.00
_cell.angle_gamma   90.00
#
_symmetry.space_group_name_H-M   'P 1'
#
loop_
_entity.id
_entity.type
_entity.pdbx_description
1 polymer ?
#
loop_
_entity_poly.entity_id
_entity_poly.type
_entity_poly.pdbx_seq_one_letter_code
_entity_poly.pdbx_strand_id
1 'polypeptide(L)'
;MIFNYNDVLVEESKKRDTNNYLSEAEIVEKYKKGEFRIVTEQARYPLAKLRDIFEPYNLTPDYQRRRIWDNKRKSRLIESFIINVPIPPVFLYEYDFSEYEVMDGLQRITSIVEFFDNKFSLEGLELWYELNGRYYNDLPDEIKKAIERRYLSAIILLKETAKDSNQEKMMKRFVFSRLNTGGMELSPQEIRNAVYSSEFNDAITKMAESNIFRNLWGDLEDDSYKRMEDCELVLRFFAYKSACKHNIAKTTLDILDLYAEKAKEFQVEDIKILENLFFNTVNLVGSMFGDTAFKSEISSKRSEKMIYDTVMLCSAELIEEGFAEYLKEIDSKTLIDEKFRCIDKNKSVFNGKYTSIRNVKERVALLKRVLRGMINGI
;
A
#
# COMPACT_ATOMS: atom_id res chain seq x y z
N MET A 1 -12.47 8.85 -26.03
CA MET A 1 -11.85 7.51 -26.18
C MET A 1 -12.45 6.64 -25.09
N ILE A 2 -12.86 5.40 -25.40
CA ILE A 2 -13.37 4.48 -24.38
C ILE A 2 -12.15 3.99 -23.57
N PHE A 3 -12.22 4.07 -22.23
CA PHE A 3 -11.14 3.62 -21.35
C PHE A 3 -10.83 2.14 -21.58
N ASN A 4 -9.56 1.82 -21.82
CA ASN A 4 -9.09 0.46 -21.97
C ASN A 4 -8.13 0.12 -20.83
N TYR A 5 -8.63 -0.64 -19.86
CA TYR A 5 -7.85 -1.08 -18.69
C TYR A 5 -6.62 -1.92 -19.05
N ASN A 6 -6.60 -2.51 -20.25
CA ASN A 6 -5.42 -3.23 -20.74
C ASN A 6 -4.27 -2.30 -21.16
N ASP A 7 -4.56 -1.03 -21.49
CA ASP A 7 -3.63 -0.08 -22.11
C ASP A 7 -3.16 1.04 -21.16
N VAL A 8 -3.40 0.91 -19.85
CA VAL A 8 -3.00 1.93 -18.86
C VAL A 8 -1.49 2.17 -18.85
N LEU A 9 -0.69 1.12 -19.01
CA LEU A 9 0.77 1.19 -19.03
C LEU A 9 1.36 1.18 -20.45
N VAL A 10 0.62 1.65 -21.46
CA VAL A 10 1.20 1.89 -22.80
C VAL A 10 2.39 2.83 -22.64
N GLU A 11 3.61 2.32 -22.90
CA GLU A 11 4.81 3.16 -22.91
C GLU A 11 4.74 4.11 -24.11
N GLU A 12 4.52 5.41 -23.86
CA GLU A 12 5.20 6.41 -24.68
C GLU A 12 6.68 6.29 -24.35
N SER A 13 7.47 5.83 -25.32
CA SER A 13 8.88 5.54 -25.13
C SER A 13 9.65 6.79 -24.70
N LYS A 14 9.79 7.02 -23.39
CA LYS A 14 10.90 7.77 -22.84
C LYS A 14 11.85 6.75 -22.24
N LYS A 15 12.82 6.33 -23.06
CA LYS A 15 14.05 5.74 -22.55
C LYS A 15 14.56 6.66 -21.44
N ARG A 16 14.55 6.20 -20.19
CA ARG A 16 15.44 6.79 -19.19
C ARG A 16 16.84 6.36 -19.60
N ASP A 17 17.64 7.32 -20.02
CA ASP A 17 19.06 7.07 -20.27
C ASP A 17 19.68 6.49 -18.99
N THR A 18 20.32 5.35 -19.18
CA THR A 18 21.15 4.67 -18.19
C THR A 18 22.29 5.57 -17.76
N ASN A 19 22.50 5.69 -16.44
CA ASN A 19 23.65 6.26 -15.75
C ASN A 19 24.77 6.80 -16.65
N ASN A 20 24.66 8.06 -17.06
CA ASN A 20 25.85 8.84 -17.37
C ASN A 20 26.53 9.16 -16.05
N TYR A 21 27.75 8.66 -15.86
CA TYR A 21 28.60 9.09 -14.75
C TYR A 21 28.91 10.56 -14.96
N LEU A 22 28.35 11.42 -14.10
CA LEU A 22 28.65 12.84 -14.08
C LEU A 22 30.14 13.02 -13.75
N SER A 23 30.82 13.90 -14.47
CA SER A 23 32.14 14.41 -14.07
C SER A 23 32.06 15.14 -12.73
N GLU A 24 33.20 15.31 -12.05
CA GLU A 24 33.25 16.06 -10.79
C GLU A 24 32.66 17.47 -10.91
N ALA A 25 32.92 18.15 -12.03
CA ALA A 25 32.37 19.48 -12.30
C ALA A 25 30.84 19.44 -12.41
N GLU A 26 30.28 18.45 -13.09
CA GLU A 26 28.83 18.28 -13.22
C GLU A 26 28.16 17.88 -11.90
N ILE A 27 28.84 17.10 -11.05
CA ILE A 27 28.37 16.77 -9.69
C ILE A 27 28.29 18.04 -8.83
N VAL A 28 29.34 18.88 -8.86
CA VAL A 28 29.38 20.15 -8.12
C VAL A 28 28.32 21.11 -8.63
N GLU A 29 28.15 21.20 -9.95
CA GLU A 29 27.13 22.04 -10.58
C GLU A 29 25.71 21.61 -10.18
N LYS A 30 25.46 20.29 -10.17
CA LYS A 30 24.21 19.69 -9.68
C LYS A 30 23.90 20.07 -8.24
N TYR A 31 24.91 19.99 -7.35
CA TYR A 31 24.77 20.41 -5.95
C TYR A 31 24.49 21.92 -5.83
N LYS A 32 25.24 22.76 -6.55
CA LYS A 32 25.08 24.23 -6.53
C LYS A 32 23.71 24.69 -7.04
N LYS A 33 23.16 24.00 -8.04
CA LYS A 33 21.80 24.23 -8.55
C LYS A 33 20.69 23.85 -7.55
N GLY A 34 21.06 23.23 -6.43
CA GLY A 34 20.12 22.77 -5.41
C GLY A 34 19.17 21.70 -5.93
N GLU A 35 19.57 20.92 -6.93
CA GLU A 35 18.74 19.80 -7.40
C GLU A 35 18.51 18.82 -6.25
N PHE A 36 17.24 18.59 -5.90
CA PHE A 36 16.80 17.75 -4.77
C PHE A 36 17.19 18.28 -3.38
N ARG A 37 17.46 19.60 -3.24
CA ARG A 37 17.62 20.21 -1.92
C ARG A 37 16.26 20.30 -1.23
N ILE A 38 16.13 19.63 -0.08
CA ILE A 38 14.95 19.73 0.77
C ILE A 38 15.07 21.00 1.60
N VAL A 39 14.06 21.86 1.53
CA VAL A 39 13.94 23.04 2.38
C VAL A 39 13.06 22.65 3.57
N THR A 40 13.60 22.83 4.77
CA THR A 40 12.89 22.45 6.00
C THR A 40 12.84 23.57 7.01
N GLU A 41 11.73 23.64 7.73
CA GLU A 41 11.61 24.38 8.98
C GLU A 41 11.49 23.44 10.18
N GLN A 42 11.79 23.98 11.37
CA GLN A 42 11.61 23.26 12.62
C GLN A 42 10.57 23.99 13.47
N ALA A 43 9.63 23.23 14.02
CA ALA A 43 8.61 23.73 14.91
C ALA A 43 8.57 22.94 16.21
N ARG A 44 8.01 23.54 17.26
CA ARG A 44 7.76 22.89 18.55
C ARG A 44 6.35 23.20 18.99
N TYR A 45 5.52 22.18 19.07
CA TYR A 45 4.12 22.33 19.43
C TYR A 45 3.89 21.96 20.91
N PRO A 46 3.30 22.84 21.74
CA PRO A 46 2.93 22.47 23.10
C PRO A 46 1.96 21.30 23.08
N LEU A 47 2.18 20.27 23.92
CA LEU A 47 1.35 19.06 23.87
C LEU A 47 -0.14 19.37 24.11
N ALA A 48 -0.43 20.25 25.06
CA ALA A 48 -1.79 20.67 25.42
C ALA A 48 -2.52 21.43 24.29
N LYS A 49 -1.80 21.87 23.26
CA LYS A 49 -2.34 22.60 22.10
C LYS A 49 -2.35 21.79 20.82
N LEU A 50 -1.88 20.54 20.85
CA LEU A 50 -1.84 19.69 19.65
C LEU A 50 -3.22 19.47 19.03
N ARG A 51 -4.28 19.37 19.84
CA ARG A 51 -5.65 19.26 19.34
C ARG A 51 -6.00 20.47 18.47
N ASP A 52 -5.90 21.68 19.03
CA ASP A 52 -6.22 22.93 18.32
C ASP A 52 -5.38 23.09 17.05
N ILE A 53 -4.09 22.73 17.12
CA ILE A 53 -3.15 22.87 16.00
C ILE A 53 -3.49 21.90 14.87
N PHE A 54 -3.84 20.65 15.21
CA PHE A 54 -4.01 19.58 14.23
C PHE A 54 -5.46 19.23 13.88
N GLU A 55 -6.44 19.87 14.52
CA GLU A 55 -7.87 19.75 14.17
C GLU A 55 -8.17 20.00 12.68
N PRO A 56 -7.53 20.97 11.99
CA PRO A 56 -7.74 21.17 10.56
C PRO A 56 -7.20 20.04 9.67
N TYR A 57 -6.29 19.20 10.18
CA TYR A 57 -5.65 18.16 9.38
C TYR A 57 -6.32 16.81 9.58
N ASN A 58 -6.31 15.99 8.53
CA ASN A 58 -6.78 14.62 8.64
C ASN A 58 -5.81 13.79 9.49
N LEU A 59 -6.16 13.59 10.76
CA LEU A 59 -5.41 12.75 11.72
C LEU A 59 -5.60 11.24 11.50
N THR A 60 -6.31 10.85 10.44
CA THR A 60 -6.57 9.47 10.03
C THR A 60 -6.56 9.33 8.50
N PRO A 61 -5.43 9.61 7.83
CA PRO A 61 -5.33 9.43 6.40
C PRO A 61 -5.51 7.96 6.03
N ASP A 62 -6.11 7.73 4.87
CA ASP A 62 -6.66 6.44 4.46
C ASP A 62 -5.59 5.34 4.39
N TYR A 63 -4.38 5.73 3.99
CA TYR A 63 -3.22 4.86 3.88
C TYR A 63 -2.65 4.37 5.23
N GLN A 64 -3.03 4.96 6.36
CA GLN A 64 -2.60 4.54 7.71
C GLN A 64 -3.77 4.09 8.60
N ARG A 65 -5.02 4.04 8.11
CA ARG A 65 -6.21 3.65 8.90
C ARG A 65 -6.10 2.28 9.56
N ARG A 66 -5.41 1.33 8.94
CA ARG A 66 -5.29 -0.05 9.46
C ARG A 66 -4.22 -0.20 10.55
N ARG A 67 -3.30 0.75 10.71
CA ARG A 67 -2.17 0.69 11.65
C ARG A 67 -2.36 1.60 12.86
N ILE A 68 -3.21 1.16 13.79
CA ILE A 68 -3.48 1.86 15.05
C ILE A 68 -2.56 1.30 16.15
N TRP A 69 -1.90 2.18 16.92
CA TRP A 69 -1.13 1.76 18.10
C TRP A 69 -2.06 1.13 19.16
N ASP A 70 -1.58 0.07 19.81
CA ASP A 70 -2.25 -0.49 20.97
C ASP A 70 -2.08 0.42 22.20
N ASN A 71 -2.94 0.26 23.20
CA ASN A 71 -2.98 1.16 24.35
C ASN A 71 -1.66 1.16 25.15
N LYS A 72 -0.98 0.02 25.26
CA LYS A 72 0.38 -0.09 25.84
C LYS A 72 1.37 0.84 25.16
N ARG A 73 1.42 0.84 23.83
CA ARG A 73 2.37 1.69 23.09
C ARG A 73 2.02 3.17 23.19
N LYS A 74 0.72 3.52 23.17
CA LYS A 74 0.26 4.90 23.46
C LYS A 74 0.72 5.33 24.86
N SER A 75 0.54 4.48 25.86
CA SER A 75 0.91 4.74 27.25
C SER A 75 2.43 4.95 27.43
N ARG A 76 3.26 4.13 26.78
CA ARG A 76 4.74 4.30 26.79
C ARG A 76 5.20 5.63 26.18
N LEU A 77 4.48 6.16 25.18
CA LEU A 77 4.75 7.50 24.65
C LEU A 77 4.47 8.58 25.71
N ILE A 78 3.36 8.47 26.44
CA ILE A 78 3.04 9.39 27.54
C ILE A 78 4.08 9.30 28.66
N GLU A 79 4.48 8.08 29.05
CA GLU A 79 5.55 7.86 30.03
C GLU A 79 6.84 8.57 29.64
N SER A 80 7.21 8.48 28.37
CA SER A 80 8.40 9.15 27.82
C SER A 80 8.36 10.68 28.02
N PHE A 81 7.17 11.31 27.91
CA PHE A 81 7.00 12.74 28.21
C PHE A 81 7.10 13.07 29.71
N ILE A 82 6.61 12.17 30.58
CA ILE A 82 6.72 12.31 32.03
C ILE A 82 8.20 12.33 32.43
N ILE A 83 8.99 11.37 31.94
CA ILE A 83 10.44 11.24 32.23
C ILE A 83 11.33 12.15 31.36
N ASN A 84 10.75 12.91 30.43
CA ASN A 84 11.47 13.82 29.54
C ASN A 84 12.53 13.12 28.65
N VAL A 85 12.21 11.91 28.16
CA VAL A 85 13.02 11.22 27.16
C VAL A 85 12.84 11.90 25.79
N PRO A 86 13.92 12.10 25.01
CA PRO A 86 13.81 12.65 23.66
C PRO A 86 12.90 11.80 22.76
N ILE A 87 11.83 12.42 22.25
CA ILE A 87 10.95 11.83 21.25
C ILE A 87 11.43 12.27 19.87
N PRO A 88 11.50 11.37 18.87
CA PRO A 88 11.79 11.78 17.49
C PRO A 88 10.84 12.90 17.03
N PRO A 89 11.23 13.77 16.09
CA PRO A 89 10.30 14.75 15.55
C PRO A 89 9.19 14.07 14.75
N VAL A 90 8.05 14.74 14.61
CA VAL A 90 7.06 14.42 13.58
C VAL A 90 7.44 15.14 12.28
N PHE A 91 7.02 14.60 11.14
CA PHE A 91 7.33 15.20 9.84
C PHE A 91 6.05 15.65 9.17
N LEU A 92 6.06 16.92 8.73
CA LEU A 92 4.95 17.55 8.05
C LEU A 92 5.40 17.98 6.65
N TYR A 93 4.49 18.00 5.71
CA TYR A 93 4.69 18.58 4.39
C TYR A 93 3.72 19.73 4.17
N GLU A 94 4.23 20.90 3.86
CA GLU A 94 3.41 22.05 3.46
C GLU A 94 3.05 21.92 1.97
N TYR A 95 1.80 21.54 1.67
CA TYR A 95 1.33 21.39 0.29
C TYR A 95 0.69 22.67 -0.25
N ASP A 96 0.15 23.50 0.63
CA ASP A 96 -0.20 24.88 0.33
C ASP A 96 0.15 25.80 1.50
N PHE A 97 0.12 27.11 1.26
CA PHE A 97 0.57 28.09 2.25
C PHE A 97 -0.15 27.91 3.59
N SER A 98 0.60 27.55 4.64
CA SER A 98 0.08 27.20 5.98
C SER A 98 -0.87 25.98 6.03
N GLU A 99 -0.89 25.15 4.98
CA GLU A 99 -1.64 23.89 4.93
C GLU A 99 -0.69 22.71 4.92
N TYR A 100 -0.82 21.83 5.91
CA TYR A 100 0.14 20.76 6.18
C TYR A 100 -0.48 19.37 6.06
N GLU A 101 0.32 18.43 5.58
CA GLU A 101 0.04 17.00 5.56
C GLU A 101 1.01 16.28 6.50
N VAL A 102 0.50 15.38 7.35
CA VAL A 102 1.34 14.59 8.26
C VAL A 102 2.02 13.46 7.49
N MET A 103 3.34 13.58 7.28
CA MET A 103 4.14 12.54 6.63
C MET A 103 4.54 11.42 7.60
N ASP A 104 4.95 11.78 8.81
CA ASP A 104 5.30 10.80 9.84
C ASP A 104 4.95 11.32 11.24
N GLY A 105 4.63 10.38 12.14
CA GLY A 105 4.29 10.68 13.51
C GLY A 105 2.81 10.83 13.80
N LEU A 106 1.94 10.48 12.84
CA LEU A 106 0.49 10.47 13.02
C LEU A 106 0.06 9.75 14.31
N GLN A 107 0.53 8.52 14.51
CA GLN A 107 0.20 7.73 15.72
C GLN A 107 0.66 8.42 17.00
N ARG A 108 1.76 9.19 16.98
CA ARG A 108 2.23 9.97 18.13
C ARG A 108 1.29 11.15 18.40
N ILE A 109 0.94 11.93 17.36
CA ILE A 109 0.01 13.05 17.46
C ILE A 109 -1.34 12.57 17.99
N THR A 110 -1.93 11.55 17.36
CA THR A 110 -3.22 10.98 17.74
C THR A 110 -3.19 10.42 19.17
N SER A 111 -2.14 9.70 19.57
CA SER A 111 -2.02 9.21 20.95
C SER A 111 -1.99 10.33 21.98
N ILE A 112 -1.30 11.42 21.70
CA ILE A 112 -1.24 12.57 22.62
C ILE A 112 -2.60 13.26 22.70
N VAL A 113 -3.24 13.50 21.55
CA VAL A 113 -4.58 14.10 21.51
C VAL A 113 -5.61 13.24 22.24
N GLU A 114 -5.63 11.93 21.97
CA GLU A 114 -6.54 10.99 22.65
C GLU A 114 -6.31 10.91 24.15
N PHE A 115 -5.07 11.04 24.61
CA PHE A 115 -4.73 11.07 26.02
C PHE A 115 -5.31 12.31 26.70
N PHE A 116 -5.10 13.52 26.15
CA PHE A 116 -5.68 14.76 26.67
C PHE A 116 -7.21 14.77 26.58
N ASP A 117 -7.78 14.11 25.58
CA ASP A 117 -9.23 13.89 25.43
C ASP A 117 -9.80 12.86 26.41
N ASN A 118 -8.97 12.27 27.27
CA ASN A 118 -9.38 11.27 28.24
C ASN A 118 -9.99 9.99 27.59
N LYS A 119 -9.53 9.61 26.40
CA LYS A 119 -10.07 8.47 25.61
C LYS A 119 -9.48 7.11 25.98
N PHE A 120 -8.37 7.08 26.71
CA PHE A 120 -7.78 5.84 27.21
C PHE A 120 -7.10 6.05 28.56
N SER A 121 -7.05 4.99 29.37
CA SER A 121 -6.26 4.93 30.60
C SER A 121 -4.85 4.42 30.31
N LEU A 122 -3.87 4.92 31.06
CA LEU A 122 -2.50 4.44 30.96
C LEU A 122 -2.40 2.95 31.32
N GLU A 123 -1.62 2.18 30.58
CA GLU A 123 -1.36 0.78 30.87
C GLU A 123 0.05 0.35 30.44
N GLY A 124 0.61 -0.65 31.11
CA GLY A 124 1.92 -1.20 30.76
C GLY A 124 3.08 -0.23 30.96
N LEU A 125 2.93 0.74 31.87
CA LEU A 125 4.01 1.63 32.31
C LEU A 125 5.02 0.86 33.18
N GLU A 126 6.32 1.10 32.94
CA GLU A 126 7.41 0.38 33.60
C GLU A 126 8.05 1.19 34.74
N LEU A 127 8.21 2.50 34.55
CA LEU A 127 8.83 3.42 35.51
C LEU A 127 7.80 4.16 36.36
N TRP A 128 6.60 4.38 35.82
CA TRP A 128 5.48 5.06 36.48
C TRP A 128 4.27 4.14 36.61
N TYR A 129 4.49 2.91 37.07
CA TYR A 129 3.46 1.87 37.11
C TYR A 129 2.27 2.24 38.00
N GLU A 130 2.42 3.16 38.95
CA GLU A 130 1.36 3.70 39.81
C GLU A 130 0.33 4.55 39.06
N LEU A 131 0.66 4.98 37.82
CA LEU A 131 -0.25 5.70 36.95
C LEU A 131 -1.06 4.76 36.05
N ASN A 132 -0.76 3.45 36.02
CA ASN A 132 -1.57 2.47 35.29
C ASN A 132 -3.03 2.51 35.77
N GLY A 133 -3.98 2.44 34.84
CA GLY A 133 -5.42 2.54 35.07
C GLY A 133 -5.95 3.97 35.18
N ARG A 134 -5.09 4.99 35.24
CA ARG A 134 -5.51 6.40 35.30
C ARG A 134 -5.72 6.97 33.90
N TYR A 135 -6.81 7.71 33.71
CA TYR A 135 -6.95 8.60 32.57
C TYR A 135 -6.28 9.95 32.86
N TYR A 136 -6.15 10.81 31.85
CA TYR A 136 -5.57 12.14 32.03
C TYR A 136 -6.24 12.93 33.16
N ASN A 137 -7.57 12.92 33.25
CA ASN A 137 -8.31 13.64 34.29
C ASN A 137 -8.05 13.10 35.70
N ASP A 138 -7.64 11.84 35.84
CA ASP A 138 -7.37 11.17 37.13
C ASP A 138 -5.92 11.36 37.61
N LEU A 139 -5.08 12.05 36.82
CA LEU A 139 -3.69 12.30 37.19
C LEU A 139 -3.57 13.40 38.27
N PRO A 140 -2.55 13.31 39.15
CA PRO A 140 -2.19 14.41 40.04
C PRO A 140 -1.89 15.70 39.27
N ASP A 141 -2.28 16.84 39.82
CA ASP A 141 -2.17 18.13 39.14
C ASP A 141 -0.72 18.52 38.78
N GLU A 142 0.25 18.16 39.62
CA GLU A 142 1.67 18.36 39.36
C GLU A 142 2.15 17.56 38.14
N ILE A 143 1.62 16.34 37.94
CA ILE A 143 1.95 15.49 36.80
C ILE A 143 1.30 16.04 35.53
N LYS A 144 0.03 16.48 35.59
CA LYS A 144 -0.64 17.16 34.48
C LYS A 144 0.18 18.36 34.00
N LYS A 145 0.53 19.27 34.91
CA LYS A 145 1.39 20.43 34.63
C LYS A 145 2.75 20.02 34.05
N ALA A 146 3.33 18.91 34.53
CA ALA A 146 4.61 18.42 34.03
C ALA A 146 4.54 17.89 32.59
N ILE A 147 3.42 17.30 32.17
CA ILE A 147 3.17 16.84 30.80
C ILE A 147 2.79 18.02 29.89
N GLU A 148 1.91 18.92 30.35
CA GLU A 148 1.42 20.07 29.58
C GLU A 148 2.53 21.03 29.14
N ARG A 149 3.58 21.19 29.97
CA ARG A 149 4.77 22.00 29.63
C ARG A 149 5.70 21.36 28.60
N ARG A 150 5.44 20.13 28.16
CA ARG A 150 6.26 19.45 27.14
C ARG A 150 5.86 19.90 25.74
N TYR A 151 6.74 19.59 24.79
CA TYR A 151 6.58 19.95 23.38
C TYR A 151 6.82 18.73 22.49
N LEU A 152 6.06 18.65 21.41
CA LEU A 152 6.33 17.75 20.30
C LEU A 152 7.12 18.52 19.24
N SER A 153 8.34 18.05 18.95
CA SER A 153 9.15 18.62 17.87
C SER A 153 8.60 18.21 16.51
N ALA A 154 8.63 19.11 15.54
CA ALA A 154 8.25 18.86 14.16
C ALA A 154 9.31 19.37 13.19
N ILE A 155 9.50 18.64 12.09
CA ILE A 155 10.26 19.07 10.92
C ILE A 155 9.26 19.23 9.79
N ILE A 156 9.20 20.42 9.22
CA ILE A 156 8.26 20.79 8.17
C ILE A 156 9.02 20.86 6.87
N LEU A 157 8.63 20.09 5.88
CA LEU A 157 9.12 20.20 4.51
C LEU A 157 8.30 21.25 3.79
N LEU A 158 8.95 22.34 3.39
CA LEU A 158 8.27 23.45 2.74
C LEU A 158 7.99 23.14 1.26
N LYS A 159 6.91 23.73 0.74
CA LYS A 159 6.47 23.59 -0.67
C LYS A 159 7.57 23.94 -1.66
N GLU A 160 8.42 24.91 -1.33
CA GLU A 160 9.58 25.38 -2.10
C GLU A 160 10.64 24.30 -2.34
N THR A 161 10.55 23.16 -1.65
CA THR A 161 11.35 21.96 -1.93
C THR A 161 11.14 21.43 -3.35
N ALA A 162 9.97 21.68 -3.97
CA ALA A 162 9.62 21.18 -5.29
C ALA A 162 9.42 22.30 -6.31
N LYS A 163 10.05 22.17 -7.47
CA LYS A 163 9.90 23.12 -8.60
C LYS A 163 8.68 22.80 -9.47
N ASP A 164 8.21 21.54 -9.43
CA ASP A 164 7.04 21.05 -10.15
C ASP A 164 6.38 19.88 -9.41
N SER A 165 5.18 19.48 -9.85
CA SER A 165 4.38 18.42 -9.20
C SER A 165 5.05 17.04 -9.22
N ASN A 166 5.90 16.75 -10.20
CA ASN A 166 6.58 15.46 -10.28
C ASN A 166 7.75 15.41 -9.31
N GLN A 167 8.49 16.52 -9.19
CA GLN A 167 9.53 16.68 -8.18
C GLN A 167 8.93 16.64 -6.77
N GLU A 168 7.76 17.25 -6.55
CA GLU A 168 7.04 17.16 -5.28
C GLU A 168 6.76 15.70 -4.89
N LYS A 169 6.08 14.94 -5.77
CA LYS A 169 5.76 13.53 -5.51
C LYS A 169 7.01 12.70 -5.26
N MET A 170 8.06 12.90 -6.07
CA MET A 170 9.33 12.22 -5.91
C MET A 170 9.98 12.54 -4.56
N MET A 171 9.96 13.81 -4.14
CA MET A 171 10.50 14.24 -2.84
C MET A 171 9.68 13.73 -1.68
N LYS A 172 8.34 13.81 -1.72
CA LYS A 172 7.46 13.15 -0.75
C LYS A 172 7.84 11.69 -0.61
N ARG A 173 7.84 10.94 -1.71
CA ARG A 173 8.18 9.51 -1.74
C ARG A 173 9.56 9.23 -1.14
N PHE A 174 10.57 10.00 -1.54
CA PHE A 174 11.93 9.83 -1.08
C PHE A 174 12.06 10.09 0.42
N VAL A 175 11.44 11.17 0.90
CA VAL A 175 11.40 11.56 2.30
C VAL A 175 10.65 10.52 3.12
N PHE A 176 9.44 10.10 2.70
CA PHE A 176 8.73 8.98 3.31
C PHE A 176 9.64 7.74 3.38
N SER A 177 10.30 7.35 2.29
CA SER A 177 11.14 6.15 2.27
C SER A 177 12.38 6.23 3.17
N ARG A 178 12.96 7.43 3.36
CA ARG A 178 14.19 7.63 4.16
C ARG A 178 13.94 7.98 5.62
N LEU A 179 12.83 8.63 5.94
CA LEU A 179 12.48 8.94 7.32
C LEU A 179 11.94 7.72 8.07
N ASN A 180 11.32 6.79 7.33
CA ASN A 180 10.78 5.56 7.89
C ASN A 180 11.84 4.56 8.38
N THR A 181 13.14 4.81 8.21
CA THR A 181 14.20 3.87 8.63
C THR A 181 14.48 3.86 10.14
N GLY A 182 13.85 4.77 10.93
CA GLY A 182 14.00 4.83 12.39
C GLY A 182 12.73 4.48 13.19
N GLY A 183 11.61 4.17 12.53
CA GLY A 183 10.28 3.94 13.12
C GLY A 183 9.59 2.67 12.61
N MET A 184 8.25 2.58 12.69
CA MET A 184 7.52 1.50 12.02
C MET A 184 7.47 1.76 10.51
N GLU A 185 8.22 0.98 9.74
CA GLU A 185 8.30 1.14 8.28
C GLU A 185 6.93 0.98 7.59
N LEU A 186 6.55 1.99 6.81
CA LEU A 186 5.46 1.88 5.84
C LEU A 186 5.80 0.82 4.79
N SER A 187 4.84 -0.02 4.45
CA SER A 187 4.94 -0.93 3.32
C SER A 187 5.01 -0.14 2.01
N PRO A 188 5.56 -0.74 0.93
CA PRO A 188 5.52 -0.12 -0.39
C PRO A 188 4.10 0.30 -0.82
N GLN A 189 3.08 -0.46 -0.43
CA GLN A 189 1.69 -0.13 -0.76
C GLN A 189 1.15 1.05 0.04
N GLU A 190 1.49 1.16 1.33
CA GLU A 190 1.16 2.33 2.14
C GLU A 190 1.80 3.61 1.57
N ILE A 191 3.06 3.52 1.12
CA ILE A 191 3.75 4.64 0.45
C ILE A 191 3.03 5.01 -0.86
N ARG A 192 2.60 4.04 -1.67
CA ARG A 192 1.84 4.33 -2.91
C ARG A 192 0.54 5.05 -2.61
N ASN A 193 -0.21 4.61 -1.62
CA ASN A 193 -1.48 5.22 -1.26
C ASN A 193 -1.29 6.65 -0.72
N ALA A 194 -0.19 6.93 -0.03
CA ALA A 194 0.16 8.29 0.40
C ALA A 194 0.57 9.19 -0.78
N VAL A 195 1.45 8.70 -1.67
CA VAL A 195 2.04 9.52 -2.74
C VAL A 195 1.07 9.70 -3.94
N TYR A 196 0.27 8.69 -4.23
CA TYR A 196 -0.63 8.63 -5.38
C TYR A 196 -2.10 8.53 -4.96
N SER A 197 -2.48 9.23 -3.89
CA SER A 197 -3.86 9.28 -3.44
C SER A 197 -4.81 9.70 -4.58
N SER A 198 -5.89 8.92 -4.75
CA SER A 198 -6.90 9.01 -5.80
C SER A 198 -8.16 8.22 -5.39
N GLU A 199 -9.29 8.47 -6.05
CA GLU A 199 -10.53 7.69 -5.83
C GLU A 199 -10.35 6.19 -6.12
N PHE A 200 -9.35 5.82 -6.94
CA PHE A 200 -9.04 4.43 -7.21
C PHE A 200 -8.48 3.69 -5.98
N ASN A 201 -7.84 4.39 -5.03
CA ASN A 201 -7.36 3.78 -3.78
C ASN A 201 -8.53 3.27 -2.91
N ASP A 202 -9.64 4.02 -2.89
CA ASP A 202 -10.86 3.62 -2.19
C ASP A 202 -11.51 2.41 -2.86
N ALA A 203 -11.58 2.40 -4.19
CA ALA A 203 -12.07 1.26 -4.96
C ALA A 203 -11.20 0.01 -4.73
N ILE A 204 -9.88 0.13 -4.72
CA ILE A 204 -8.95 -0.95 -4.37
C ILE A 204 -9.27 -1.50 -2.99
N THR A 205 -9.44 -0.62 -2.00
CA THR A 205 -9.74 -1.03 -0.62
C THR A 205 -11.07 -1.77 -0.56
N LYS A 206 -12.13 -1.26 -1.19
CA LYS A 206 -13.44 -1.93 -1.27
C LYS A 206 -13.36 -3.31 -1.95
N MET A 207 -12.62 -3.43 -3.05
CA MET A 207 -12.40 -4.71 -3.74
C MET A 207 -11.64 -5.70 -2.84
N ALA A 208 -10.59 -5.24 -2.15
CA ALA A 208 -9.78 -6.02 -1.23
C ALA A 208 -10.59 -6.49 0.01
N GLU A 209 -11.57 -5.70 0.44
CA GLU A 209 -12.43 -6.01 1.59
C GLU A 209 -13.63 -6.88 1.22
N SER A 210 -13.83 -7.19 -0.07
CA SER A 210 -14.95 -8.01 -0.50
C SER A 210 -14.88 -9.45 0.04
N ASN A 211 -16.02 -9.97 0.50
CA ASN A 211 -16.12 -11.32 1.07
C ASN A 211 -15.64 -12.40 0.08
N ILE A 212 -15.94 -12.24 -1.21
CA ILE A 212 -15.52 -13.22 -2.21
C ILE A 212 -14.00 -13.28 -2.33
N PHE A 213 -13.32 -12.13 -2.41
CA PHE A 213 -11.88 -12.12 -2.53
C PHE A 213 -11.20 -12.64 -1.25
N ARG A 214 -11.68 -12.21 -0.08
CA ARG A 214 -11.18 -12.69 1.22
C ARG A 214 -11.36 -14.20 1.39
N ASN A 215 -12.49 -14.76 1.00
CA ASN A 215 -12.72 -16.20 1.09
C ASN A 215 -11.78 -17.00 0.15
N LEU A 216 -11.48 -16.49 -1.04
CA LEU A 216 -10.59 -17.15 -1.99
C LEU A 216 -9.11 -17.04 -1.58
N TRP A 217 -8.70 -15.90 -1.03
CA TRP A 217 -7.34 -15.69 -0.54
C TRP A 217 -7.09 -16.37 0.81
N GLY A 218 -8.09 -16.38 1.68
CA GLY A 218 -7.98 -16.75 3.10
C GLY A 218 -7.72 -15.53 3.98
N ASP A 219 -7.88 -15.72 5.30
CA ASP A 219 -7.58 -14.67 6.26
C ASP A 219 -6.11 -14.25 6.18
N LEU A 220 -5.89 -12.95 6.00
CA LEU A 220 -4.56 -12.39 6.17
C LEU A 220 -4.20 -12.40 7.65
N GLU A 221 -2.93 -12.71 7.95
CA GLU A 221 -2.39 -12.45 9.28
C GLU A 221 -2.53 -10.94 9.59
N ASP A 222 -2.79 -10.60 10.85
CA ASP A 222 -3.03 -9.22 11.29
C ASP A 222 -1.98 -8.23 10.75
N ASP A 223 -0.71 -8.62 10.70
CA ASP A 223 0.36 -7.76 10.19
C ASP A 223 0.27 -7.52 8.67
N SER A 224 0.01 -8.56 7.88
CA SER A 224 -0.19 -8.42 6.42
C SER A 224 -1.37 -7.51 6.08
N TYR A 225 -2.49 -7.66 6.80
CA TYR A 225 -3.66 -6.80 6.62
C TYR A 225 -3.37 -5.34 7.00
N LYS A 226 -2.68 -5.13 8.13
CA LYS A 226 -2.20 -3.81 8.57
C LYS A 226 -1.29 -3.16 7.54
N ARG A 227 -0.49 -3.94 6.82
CA ARG A 227 0.43 -3.49 5.77
C ARG A 227 -0.18 -3.34 4.38
N MET A 228 -1.50 -3.52 4.25
CA MET A 228 -2.27 -3.37 3.01
C MET A 228 -1.86 -4.36 1.91
N GLU A 229 -1.48 -5.59 2.27
CA GLU A 229 -1.08 -6.62 1.30
C GLU A 229 -2.24 -7.05 0.38
N ASP A 230 -3.46 -7.10 0.89
CA ASP A 230 -4.69 -7.28 0.12
C ASP A 230 -4.88 -6.18 -0.94
N CYS A 231 -4.68 -4.91 -0.57
CA CYS A 231 -4.74 -3.80 -1.51
C CYS A 231 -3.64 -3.90 -2.57
N GLU A 232 -2.43 -4.35 -2.20
CA GLU A 232 -1.35 -4.62 -3.15
C GLU A 232 -1.76 -5.68 -4.16
N LEU A 233 -2.41 -6.78 -3.74
CA LEU A 233 -2.87 -7.85 -4.64
C LEU A 233 -3.85 -7.33 -5.69
N VAL A 234 -4.84 -6.52 -5.25
CA VAL A 234 -5.82 -5.91 -6.15
C VAL A 234 -5.15 -4.97 -7.15
N LEU A 235 -4.28 -4.05 -6.70
CA LEU A 235 -3.52 -3.17 -7.58
C LEU A 235 -2.64 -3.97 -8.56
N ARG A 236 -2.01 -5.03 -8.06
CA ARG A 236 -1.13 -5.92 -8.82
C ARG A 236 -1.86 -6.63 -9.95
N PHE A 237 -3.11 -7.06 -9.74
CA PHE A 237 -3.92 -7.65 -10.80
C PHE A 237 -4.05 -6.70 -12.01
N PHE A 238 -4.46 -5.46 -11.79
CA PHE A 238 -4.63 -4.49 -12.87
C PHE A 238 -3.31 -4.10 -13.53
N ALA A 239 -2.29 -3.83 -12.72
CA ALA A 239 -0.98 -3.43 -13.19
C ALA A 239 -0.30 -4.53 -14.02
N TYR A 240 -0.40 -5.79 -13.57
CA TYR A 240 0.17 -6.91 -14.30
C TYR A 240 -0.59 -7.22 -15.57
N LYS A 241 -1.91 -7.04 -15.59
CA LYS A 241 -2.70 -7.21 -16.81
C LYS A 241 -2.22 -6.27 -17.92
N SER A 242 -2.04 -4.99 -17.61
CA SER A 242 -1.50 -4.03 -18.58
C SER A 242 -0.02 -4.30 -18.91
N ALA A 243 0.82 -4.60 -17.90
CA ALA A 243 2.23 -4.89 -18.11
C ALA A 243 2.48 -6.15 -18.98
N CYS A 244 1.68 -7.19 -18.81
CA CYS A 244 1.74 -8.41 -19.62
C CYS A 244 1.37 -8.13 -21.08
N LYS A 245 0.36 -7.29 -21.34
CA LYS A 245 -0.01 -6.90 -22.71
C LYS A 245 1.13 -6.16 -23.41
N HIS A 246 1.79 -5.25 -22.72
CA HIS A 246 2.86 -4.41 -23.29
C HIS A 246 4.29 -4.94 -23.11
N ASN A 247 4.47 -6.13 -22.52
CA ASN A 247 5.78 -6.74 -22.26
C ASN A 247 6.73 -5.84 -21.44
N ILE A 248 6.20 -5.15 -20.43
CA ILE A 248 6.97 -4.20 -19.64
C ILE A 248 8.06 -4.93 -18.85
N ALA A 249 9.32 -4.57 -19.10
CA ALA A 249 10.50 -5.12 -18.43
C ALA A 249 10.93 -4.24 -17.26
N LYS A 250 10.11 -4.20 -16.19
CA LYS A 250 10.39 -3.44 -14.95
C LYS A 250 10.14 -4.33 -13.73
N THR A 251 10.62 -3.88 -12.57
CA THR A 251 10.36 -4.60 -11.30
C THR A 251 8.88 -4.51 -10.92
N THR A 252 8.38 -5.43 -10.09
CA THR A 252 7.03 -5.33 -9.53
C THR A 252 6.79 -3.96 -8.90
N LEU A 253 7.74 -3.48 -8.09
CA LEU A 253 7.63 -2.21 -7.39
C LEU A 253 7.42 -1.05 -8.38
N ASP A 254 8.22 -0.99 -9.44
CA ASP A 254 8.11 0.05 -10.47
C ASP A 254 6.80 -0.05 -11.25
N ILE A 255 6.34 -1.27 -11.58
CA ILE A 255 5.08 -1.49 -12.32
C ILE A 255 3.88 -0.99 -11.51
N LEU A 256 3.82 -1.34 -10.22
CA LEU A 256 2.74 -0.90 -9.35
C LEU A 256 2.76 0.62 -9.14
N ASP A 257 3.95 1.21 -9.01
CA ASP A 257 4.09 2.67 -8.87
C ASP A 257 3.63 3.42 -10.13
N LEU A 258 4.03 2.93 -11.31
CA LEU A 258 3.60 3.52 -12.58
C LEU A 258 2.08 3.44 -12.75
N TYR A 259 1.47 2.31 -12.39
CA TYR A 259 0.03 2.16 -12.48
C TYR A 259 -0.70 3.07 -11.47
N ALA A 260 -0.23 3.14 -10.23
CA ALA A 260 -0.79 4.02 -9.22
C ALA A 260 -0.66 5.50 -9.61
N GLU A 261 0.46 5.90 -10.22
CA GLU A 261 0.63 7.26 -10.74
C GLU A 261 -0.38 7.57 -11.86
N LYS A 262 -0.59 6.64 -12.79
CA LYS A 262 -1.58 6.78 -13.87
C LYS A 262 -3.02 6.79 -13.35
N ALA A 263 -3.31 6.06 -12.29
CA ALA A 263 -4.64 5.97 -11.70
C ALA A 263 -5.15 7.32 -11.16
N LYS A 264 -4.27 8.30 -10.92
CA LYS A 264 -4.68 9.67 -10.56
C LYS A 264 -5.52 10.37 -11.62
N GLU A 265 -5.40 9.96 -12.88
CA GLU A 265 -6.13 10.54 -14.00
C GLU A 265 -7.46 9.80 -14.27
N PHE A 266 -7.72 8.70 -13.57
CA PHE A 266 -8.92 7.90 -13.77
C PHE A 266 -10.17 8.67 -13.34
N GLN A 267 -11.20 8.57 -14.17
CA GLN A 267 -12.52 9.08 -13.87
C GLN A 267 -13.37 8.00 -13.18
N VAL A 268 -14.48 8.41 -12.57
CA VAL A 268 -15.42 7.52 -11.88
C VAL A 268 -15.88 6.37 -12.79
N GLU A 269 -16.11 6.64 -14.07
CA GLU A 269 -16.50 5.64 -15.08
C GLU A 269 -15.40 4.61 -15.33
N ASP A 270 -14.14 5.03 -15.37
CA ASP A 270 -12.97 4.17 -15.55
C ASP A 270 -12.83 3.22 -14.36
N ILE A 271 -13.00 3.76 -13.15
CA ILE A 271 -12.95 3.01 -11.89
C ILE A 271 -14.07 1.95 -11.85
N LYS A 272 -15.30 2.29 -12.28
CA LYS A 272 -16.40 1.32 -12.37
C LYS A 272 -16.09 0.18 -13.35
N ILE A 273 -15.45 0.47 -14.47
CA ILE A 273 -15.02 -0.57 -15.43
C ILE A 273 -14.00 -1.52 -14.76
N LEU A 274 -13.04 -0.97 -14.02
CA LEU A 274 -12.05 -1.76 -13.28
C LEU A 274 -12.67 -2.60 -12.16
N GLU A 275 -13.61 -2.04 -11.38
CA GLU A 275 -14.36 -2.78 -10.37
C GLU A 275 -15.10 -3.97 -10.99
N ASN A 276 -15.83 -3.73 -12.10
CA ASN A 276 -16.55 -4.79 -12.81
C ASN A 276 -15.61 -5.89 -13.32
N LEU A 277 -14.46 -5.51 -13.90
CA LEU A 277 -13.44 -6.47 -14.33
C LEU A 277 -12.97 -7.34 -13.17
N PHE A 278 -12.61 -6.73 -12.03
CA PHE A 278 -12.14 -7.46 -10.86
C PHE A 278 -13.21 -8.41 -10.33
N PHE A 279 -14.43 -7.91 -10.09
CA PHE A 279 -15.52 -8.71 -9.54
C PHE A 279 -15.93 -9.86 -10.46
N ASN A 280 -16.03 -9.63 -11.77
CA ASN A 280 -16.30 -10.71 -12.73
C ASN A 280 -15.19 -11.77 -12.71
N THR A 281 -13.93 -11.34 -12.59
CA THR A 281 -12.77 -12.24 -12.54
C THR A 281 -12.77 -13.08 -11.25
N VAL A 282 -12.90 -12.47 -10.07
CA VAL A 282 -12.91 -13.23 -8.80
C VAL A 282 -14.12 -14.15 -8.69
N ASN A 283 -15.28 -13.76 -9.24
CA ASN A 283 -16.46 -14.63 -9.31
C ASN A 283 -16.19 -15.88 -10.16
N LEU A 284 -15.61 -15.71 -11.35
CA LEU A 284 -15.25 -16.85 -12.20
C LEU A 284 -14.17 -17.73 -11.54
N VAL A 285 -13.15 -17.12 -10.94
CA VAL A 285 -12.13 -17.87 -10.20
C VAL A 285 -12.75 -18.68 -9.06
N GLY A 286 -13.68 -18.09 -8.33
CA GLY A 286 -14.39 -18.76 -7.25
C GLY A 286 -15.24 -19.94 -7.74
N SER A 287 -15.96 -19.79 -8.87
CA SER A 287 -16.74 -20.90 -9.43
C SER A 287 -15.85 -22.02 -9.97
N MET A 288 -14.67 -21.70 -10.52
CA MET A 288 -13.76 -22.72 -11.08
C MET A 288 -12.99 -23.47 -9.99
N PHE A 289 -12.43 -22.77 -9.01
CA PHE A 289 -11.40 -23.33 -8.13
C PHE A 289 -11.72 -23.29 -6.63
N GLY A 290 -12.79 -22.58 -6.22
CA GLY A 290 -13.18 -22.44 -4.82
C GLY A 290 -12.04 -21.95 -3.91
N ASP A 291 -12.00 -22.48 -2.69
CA ASP A 291 -10.99 -22.15 -1.67
C ASP A 291 -9.56 -22.60 -2.02
N THR A 292 -9.39 -23.35 -3.11
CA THR A 292 -8.08 -23.77 -3.60
C THR A 292 -7.49 -22.82 -4.63
N ALA A 293 -8.24 -21.79 -5.05
CA ALA A 293 -7.91 -20.89 -6.17
C ALA A 293 -6.44 -20.51 -6.23
N PHE A 294 -5.90 -19.97 -5.13
CA PHE A 294 -4.56 -19.39 -5.09
C PHE A 294 -3.50 -20.25 -4.42
N LYS A 295 -3.76 -21.55 -4.26
CA LYS A 295 -2.85 -22.53 -3.66
C LYS A 295 -2.05 -23.28 -4.73
N SER A 296 -0.79 -23.59 -4.46
CA SER A 296 0.05 -24.40 -5.36
C SER A 296 -0.20 -25.91 -5.21
N GLU A 297 -0.70 -26.36 -4.06
CA GLU A 297 -1.11 -27.74 -3.78
C GLU A 297 -2.46 -27.79 -3.04
N ILE A 298 -3.20 -28.90 -3.17
CA ILE A 298 -4.52 -29.09 -2.50
C ILE A 298 -4.37 -29.01 -0.98
N SER A 299 -3.28 -29.55 -0.43
CA SER A 299 -2.98 -29.61 1.00
C SER A 299 -2.46 -28.28 1.56
N SER A 300 -2.10 -27.32 0.71
CA SER A 300 -1.54 -26.04 1.16
C SER A 300 -2.57 -25.28 2.00
N LYS A 301 -2.11 -24.70 3.11
CA LYS A 301 -2.96 -23.85 3.95
C LYS A 301 -2.91 -22.37 3.57
N ARG A 302 -1.94 -21.99 2.73
CA ARG A 302 -1.65 -20.59 2.40
C ARG A 302 -1.76 -20.36 0.90
N SER A 303 -2.34 -19.22 0.55
CA SER A 303 -2.36 -18.70 -0.81
C SER A 303 -1.01 -18.10 -1.19
N GLU A 304 -0.67 -18.13 -2.47
CA GLU A 304 0.61 -17.67 -3.01
C GLU A 304 0.40 -16.61 -4.09
N LYS A 305 1.13 -15.49 -4.00
CA LYS A 305 1.05 -14.39 -4.98
C LYS A 305 1.28 -14.84 -6.42
N MET A 306 2.20 -15.78 -6.64
CA MET A 306 2.50 -16.31 -7.97
C MET A 306 1.31 -17.07 -8.59
N ILE A 307 0.60 -17.86 -7.78
CA ILE A 307 -0.59 -18.59 -8.24
C ILE A 307 -1.73 -17.62 -8.45
N TYR A 308 -1.91 -16.65 -7.54
CA TYR A 308 -2.86 -15.56 -7.70
C TYR A 308 -2.69 -14.80 -9.01
N ASP A 309 -1.48 -14.32 -9.31
CA ASP A 309 -1.18 -13.62 -10.56
C ASP A 309 -1.60 -14.48 -11.77
N THR A 310 -1.23 -15.77 -11.74
CA THR A 310 -1.49 -16.68 -12.85
C THR A 310 -2.98 -16.92 -13.05
N VAL A 311 -3.70 -17.24 -11.97
CA VAL A 311 -5.12 -17.60 -12.00
C VAL A 311 -5.99 -16.40 -12.34
N MET A 312 -5.74 -15.24 -11.71
CA MET A 312 -6.51 -14.02 -11.96
C MET A 312 -6.35 -13.54 -13.40
N LEU A 313 -5.11 -13.43 -13.88
CA LEU A 313 -4.85 -12.94 -15.25
C LEU A 313 -5.40 -13.91 -16.31
N CYS A 314 -5.19 -15.22 -16.12
CA CYS A 314 -5.74 -16.25 -17.01
C CYS A 314 -7.27 -16.15 -17.09
N SER A 315 -7.94 -16.04 -15.94
CA SER A 315 -9.41 -15.96 -15.88
C SER A 315 -9.93 -14.68 -16.52
N ALA A 316 -9.27 -13.55 -16.30
CA ALA A 316 -9.63 -12.28 -16.93
C ALA A 316 -9.49 -12.34 -18.47
N GLU A 317 -8.41 -12.94 -19.00
CA GLU A 317 -8.25 -13.13 -20.44
C GLU A 317 -9.31 -14.07 -21.03
N LEU A 318 -9.70 -15.13 -20.31
CA LEU A 318 -10.76 -16.04 -20.76
C LEU A 318 -12.15 -15.38 -20.75
N ILE A 319 -12.41 -14.46 -19.82
CA ILE A 319 -13.63 -13.63 -19.83
C ILE A 319 -13.66 -12.75 -21.07
N GLU A 320 -12.57 -12.04 -21.39
CA GLU A 320 -12.46 -11.17 -22.57
C GLU A 320 -12.64 -11.95 -23.89
N GLU A 321 -12.27 -13.22 -23.90
CA GLU A 321 -12.43 -14.12 -25.04
C GLU A 321 -13.83 -14.72 -25.15
N GLY A 322 -14.72 -14.45 -24.19
CA GLY A 322 -16.10 -14.97 -24.18
C GLY A 322 -16.21 -16.41 -23.69
N PHE A 323 -15.20 -16.95 -23.01
CA PHE A 323 -15.18 -18.34 -22.56
C PHE A 323 -15.72 -18.55 -21.13
N ALA A 324 -16.14 -17.48 -20.44
CA ALA A 324 -16.55 -17.55 -19.04
C ALA A 324 -17.72 -18.52 -18.78
N GLU A 325 -18.75 -18.53 -19.62
CA GLU A 325 -19.92 -19.41 -19.41
C GLU A 325 -19.58 -20.89 -19.65
N TYR A 326 -18.81 -21.21 -20.69
CA TYR A 326 -18.35 -22.57 -20.94
C TYR A 326 -17.54 -23.14 -19.77
N LEU A 327 -16.70 -22.31 -19.13
CA LEU A 327 -15.92 -22.74 -17.97
C LEU A 327 -16.80 -23.01 -16.74
N LYS A 328 -17.95 -22.34 -16.60
CA LYS A 328 -18.90 -22.58 -15.51
C LYS A 328 -19.67 -23.90 -15.68
N GLU A 329 -19.78 -24.40 -16.92
CA GLU A 329 -20.42 -25.69 -17.21
C GLU A 329 -19.52 -26.88 -16.90
N ILE A 330 -18.20 -26.68 -16.87
CA ILE A 330 -17.24 -27.71 -16.49
C ILE A 330 -17.30 -27.92 -14.97
N ASP A 331 -17.35 -29.18 -14.56
CA ASP A 331 -17.27 -29.57 -13.16
C ASP A 331 -16.02 -28.99 -12.47
N SER A 332 -16.23 -28.29 -11.34
CA SER A 332 -15.17 -27.58 -10.61
C SER A 332 -14.06 -28.52 -10.14
N LYS A 333 -14.39 -29.76 -9.75
CA LYS A 333 -13.36 -30.74 -9.33
C LYS A 333 -12.40 -31.05 -10.49
N THR A 334 -12.93 -31.19 -11.70
CA THR A 334 -12.12 -31.42 -12.91
C THR A 334 -11.20 -30.22 -13.19
N LEU A 335 -11.71 -28.98 -13.09
CA LEU A 335 -10.91 -27.77 -13.26
C LEU A 335 -9.78 -27.66 -12.22
N ILE A 336 -10.09 -27.98 -10.96
CA ILE A 336 -9.13 -28.01 -9.86
C ILE A 336 -8.02 -29.03 -10.13
N ASP A 337 -8.38 -30.25 -10.51
CA ASP A 337 -7.42 -31.33 -10.81
C ASP A 337 -6.49 -30.96 -11.98
N GLU A 338 -7.03 -30.37 -13.05
CA GLU A 338 -6.21 -29.92 -14.19
C GLU A 338 -5.31 -28.74 -13.85
N LYS A 339 -5.77 -27.79 -13.02
CA LYS A 339 -4.92 -26.69 -12.53
C LYS A 339 -3.72 -27.25 -11.77
N PHE A 340 -3.93 -28.16 -10.82
CA PHE A 340 -2.83 -28.74 -10.04
C PHE A 340 -1.92 -29.62 -10.90
N ARG A 341 -2.47 -30.39 -11.86
CA ARG A 341 -1.66 -31.13 -12.82
C ARG A 341 -0.81 -30.21 -13.71
N CYS A 342 -1.36 -29.05 -14.12
CA CYS A 342 -0.62 -28.04 -14.86
C CYS A 342 0.56 -27.50 -14.04
N ILE A 343 0.34 -27.18 -12.77
CA ILE A 343 1.40 -26.71 -11.86
C ILE A 343 2.47 -27.79 -11.67
N ASP A 344 2.07 -29.04 -11.39
CA ASP A 344 2.99 -30.16 -11.13
C ASP A 344 3.87 -30.48 -12.35
N LYS A 345 3.29 -30.51 -13.56
CA LYS A 345 4.03 -30.71 -14.81
C LYS A 345 5.01 -29.57 -15.14
N ASN A 346 4.82 -28.38 -14.59
CA ASN A 346 5.59 -27.18 -14.90
C ASN A 346 6.29 -26.57 -13.68
N LYS A 347 6.68 -27.41 -12.70
CA LYS A 347 7.36 -26.98 -11.45
C LYS A 347 8.54 -26.03 -11.66
N SER A 348 9.28 -26.15 -12.76
CA SER A 348 10.41 -25.25 -13.08
C SER A 348 10.00 -23.78 -13.26
N VAL A 349 8.76 -23.52 -13.69
CA VAL A 349 8.20 -22.17 -13.88
C VAL A 349 7.37 -21.73 -12.67
N PHE A 350 6.78 -22.68 -11.93
CA PHE A 350 6.01 -22.48 -10.70
C PHE A 350 6.85 -22.68 -9.43
N ASN A 351 8.11 -22.23 -9.41
CA ASN A 351 9.01 -22.38 -8.24
C ASN A 351 9.22 -21.09 -7.43
N GLY A 352 8.49 -20.02 -7.74
CA GLY A 352 8.60 -18.72 -7.07
C GLY A 352 9.90 -17.93 -7.32
N LYS A 353 10.93 -18.52 -7.93
CA LYS A 353 12.24 -17.87 -8.16
C LYS A 353 12.18 -16.81 -9.26
N TYR A 354 11.32 -17.02 -10.26
CA TYR A 354 11.24 -16.17 -11.45
C TYR A 354 9.95 -15.34 -11.45
N THR A 355 10.07 -14.08 -11.06
CA THR A 355 8.95 -13.14 -10.82
C THR A 355 8.77 -12.10 -11.92
N SER A 356 9.60 -12.11 -12.96
CA SER A 356 9.49 -11.15 -14.07
C SER A 356 8.16 -11.28 -14.81
N ILE A 357 7.72 -10.19 -15.46
CA ILE A 357 6.50 -10.19 -16.29
C ILE A 357 6.54 -11.28 -17.38
N ARG A 358 7.71 -11.56 -17.94
CA ARG A 358 7.86 -12.66 -18.91
C ARG A 358 7.47 -14.01 -18.30
N ASN A 359 7.89 -14.30 -17.07
CA ASN A 359 7.56 -15.55 -16.39
C ASN A 359 6.09 -15.59 -15.95
N VAL A 360 5.51 -14.45 -15.57
CA VAL A 360 4.07 -14.35 -15.30
C VAL A 360 3.28 -14.74 -16.56
N LYS A 361 3.63 -14.15 -17.72
CA LYS A 361 2.99 -14.48 -19.02
C LYS A 361 3.13 -15.96 -19.37
N GLU A 362 4.30 -16.54 -19.16
CA GLU A 362 4.54 -17.97 -19.43
C GLU A 362 3.60 -18.86 -18.59
N ARG A 363 3.47 -18.58 -17.28
CA ARG A 363 2.53 -19.31 -16.41
C ARG A 363 1.08 -19.13 -16.84
N VAL A 364 0.67 -17.90 -17.16
CA VAL A 364 -0.68 -17.59 -17.65
C VAL A 364 -0.98 -18.37 -18.93
N ALA A 365 -0.07 -18.37 -19.89
CA ALA A 365 -0.22 -19.09 -21.15
C ALA A 365 -0.34 -20.61 -20.96
N LEU A 366 0.43 -21.19 -20.02
CA LEU A 366 0.36 -22.61 -19.69
C LEU A 366 -1.02 -23.00 -19.15
N LEU A 367 -1.52 -22.27 -18.13
CA LEU A 367 -2.83 -22.55 -17.53
C LEU A 367 -3.96 -22.30 -18.53
N LYS A 368 -3.91 -21.20 -19.27
CA LYS A 368 -4.90 -20.85 -20.29
C LYS A 368 -5.02 -21.90 -21.38
N ARG A 369 -3.90 -22.48 -21.83
CA ARG A 369 -3.89 -23.57 -22.81
C ARG A 369 -4.62 -24.81 -22.28
N VAL A 370 -4.45 -25.14 -21.01
CA VAL A 370 -5.15 -26.27 -20.37
C VAL A 370 -6.66 -25.99 -20.33
N LEU A 371 -7.07 -24.84 -19.81
CA LEU A 371 -8.49 -24.48 -19.69
C LEU A 371 -9.20 -24.37 -21.04
N ARG A 372 -8.56 -23.76 -22.06
CA ARG A 372 -9.08 -23.73 -23.44
C ARG A 372 -9.21 -25.13 -24.05
N GLY A 373 -8.26 -26.02 -23.76
CA GLY A 373 -8.30 -27.40 -24.22
C GLY A 373 -9.52 -28.16 -23.70
N MET A 374 -9.97 -27.84 -22.48
CA MET A 374 -11.16 -28.44 -21.88
C MET A 374 -12.45 -27.91 -22.52
N ILE A 375 -12.51 -26.62 -22.85
CA ILE A 375 -13.68 -26.02 -23.54
C ILE A 375 -13.89 -26.65 -24.92
N ASN A 376 -12.81 -26.85 -25.69
CA ASN A 376 -12.90 -27.46 -27.02
C ASN A 376 -13.22 -28.97 -27.00
N GLY A 377 -13.26 -29.59 -25.81
CA GLY A 377 -13.63 -30.99 -25.62
C GLY A 377 -15.09 -31.19 -25.20
N ILE A 378 -15.84 -30.10 -24.96
CA ILE A 378 -17.30 -30.04 -24.82
C ILE A 378 -17.88 -29.88 -26.23
#